data_AF-A0A314YBQ5-F1
#
_entry.id   AF-A0A314YBQ5-F1
#
_cell.length_a   1.000
_cell.length_b   1.000
_cell.length_c   1.000
_cell.angle_alpha   90.00
_cell.angle_beta   90.00
_cell.angle_gamma   90.00
#
_symmetry.space_group_name_H-M   'P 1'
#
loop_
_entity.id
_entity.type
_entity.pdbx_description
1 polymer ?
#
loop_
_entity_poly.entity_id
_entity_poly.type
_entity_poly.pdbx_seq_one_letter_code
_entity_poly.pdbx_strand_id
1 'polypeptide(L)'
;MYKVASPSEYLVITGVGIEDIRLAKKGWILPGQSYIIFDMSPVNYTFEVQAMSSEKLPFMLPAVFTIGPRIDDMPSLHKYAKLISRHDKLSTHVKELVQGIIEGETRVLAASMTMEEVFKGTKEFKQEVFGKVQLELNQFGLLIYNANVKQLVDVPGMDF
;
A
#
# COMPACT_ATOMS: atom_id res chain seq x y z
N MET A 1 9.71 -3.10 -31.90
CA MET A 1 10.81 -3.63 -31.05
C MET A 1 10.28 -4.77 -30.18
N TYR A 2 11.00 -5.88 -30.02
CA TYR A 2 10.58 -6.95 -29.11
C TYR A 2 11.11 -6.69 -27.69
N LYS A 3 10.24 -6.85 -26.68
CA LYS A 3 10.57 -6.64 -25.26
C LYS A 3 10.16 -7.86 -24.43
N VAL A 4 10.97 -8.13 -23.41
CA VAL A 4 10.77 -9.22 -22.45
C VAL A 4 10.96 -8.64 -21.06
N ALA A 5 10.00 -8.85 -20.17
CA ALA A 5 10.06 -8.48 -18.77
C ALA A 5 10.75 -9.59 -17.95
N SER A 6 11.37 -9.20 -16.84
CA SER A 6 11.92 -10.15 -15.87
C SER A 6 10.79 -10.95 -15.17
N PRO A 7 11.11 -12.06 -14.48
CA PRO A 7 10.09 -12.88 -13.80
C PRO A 7 9.21 -12.09 -12.82
N SER A 8 9.78 -11.14 -12.09
CA SER A 8 9.09 -10.25 -11.15
C SER A 8 8.42 -9.03 -11.80
N GLU A 9 8.57 -8.85 -13.11
CA GLU A 9 8.12 -7.63 -13.81
C GLU A 9 6.99 -7.91 -14.80
N TYR A 10 6.21 -6.89 -15.15
CA TYR A 10 5.27 -6.92 -16.28
C TYR A 10 5.47 -5.74 -17.22
N LEU A 11 5.28 -6.00 -18.51
CA LEU A 11 5.14 -4.96 -19.52
C LEU A 11 3.68 -4.50 -19.55
N VAL A 12 3.48 -3.20 -19.37
CA VAL A 12 2.22 -2.53 -19.68
C VAL A 12 2.40 -1.86 -21.04
N ILE A 13 1.52 -2.16 -21.98
CA ILE A 13 1.57 -1.63 -23.34
C ILE A 13 0.30 -0.84 -23.59
N THR A 14 0.43 0.35 -24.16
CA THR A 14 -0.66 1.27 -24.51
C THR A 14 -0.44 1.85 -25.91
N GLY A 15 -1.43 2.53 -26.47
CA GLY A 15 -1.32 3.21 -27.77
C GLY A 15 -2.14 2.53 -28.87
N VAL A 16 -1.74 2.72 -30.12
CA VAL A 16 -2.55 2.35 -31.29
C VAL A 16 -2.97 0.87 -31.26
N GLY A 17 -4.28 0.63 -31.36
CA GLY A 17 -4.90 -0.70 -31.33
C GLY A 17 -5.09 -1.30 -29.94
N ILE A 18 -4.87 -0.53 -28.87
CA ILE A 18 -5.09 -0.93 -27.48
C ILE A 18 -6.04 0.10 -26.86
N GLU A 19 -7.23 -0.32 -26.43
CA GLU A 19 -8.26 0.58 -25.92
C GLU A 19 -7.95 1.15 -24.52
N ASP A 20 -7.28 0.38 -23.67
CA ASP A 20 -6.94 0.77 -22.29
C ASP A 20 -5.48 0.47 -21.99
N ILE A 21 -5.17 -0.68 -21.39
CA ILE A 21 -3.80 -1.16 -21.19
C ILE A 21 -3.73 -2.67 -21.47
N ARG A 22 -2.58 -3.13 -21.98
CA ARG A 22 -2.30 -4.56 -22.17
C ARG A 22 -1.13 -4.99 -21.30
N LEU A 23 -1.37 -5.96 -20.41
CA LEU A 23 -0.35 -6.58 -19.57
C LEU A 23 0.26 -7.80 -20.27
N ALA A 24 1.58 -7.87 -20.36
CA ALA A 24 2.29 -9.00 -20.96
C ALA A 24 3.66 -9.25 -20.29
N LYS A 25 4.14 -10.49 -20.31
CA LYS A 25 5.53 -10.82 -19.93
C LYS A 25 6.51 -10.58 -21.07
N LYS A 26 6.04 -10.66 -22.31
CA LYS A 26 6.84 -10.43 -23.52
C LYS A 26 5.94 -10.01 -24.67
N GLY A 27 6.45 -9.22 -25.61
CA GLY A 27 5.66 -8.81 -26.75
C GLY A 27 6.39 -7.88 -27.71
N TRP A 28 5.81 -7.77 -28.91
CA TRP A 28 6.21 -6.76 -29.89
C TRP A 28 5.54 -5.43 -29.56
N ILE A 29 6.35 -4.38 -29.52
CA ILE A 29 5.92 -2.98 -29.46
C ILE A 29 5.93 -2.44 -30.89
N LEU A 30 4.74 -2.13 -31.40
CA LEU A 30 4.53 -1.62 -32.76
C LEU A 30 4.69 -0.08 -32.81
N PRO A 31 4.90 0.52 -34.00
CA PRO A 31 4.86 1.97 -34.15
C PRO A 31 3.54 2.56 -33.64
N GLY A 32 3.61 3.60 -32.82
CA GLY A 32 2.45 4.20 -32.16
C GLY A 32 2.02 3.52 -30.85
N GLN A 33 2.75 2.51 -30.37
CA GLN A 33 2.58 1.93 -29.04
C GLN A 33 3.67 2.41 -28.08
N SER A 34 3.26 2.67 -26.84
CA SER A 34 4.13 3.00 -25.71
C SER A 34 4.14 1.82 -24.73
N TYR A 35 5.21 1.69 -23.95
CA TYR A 35 5.30 0.67 -22.93
C TYR A 35 5.98 1.19 -21.67
N ILE A 36 5.59 0.63 -20.54
CA ILE A 36 6.28 0.75 -19.25
C ILE A 36 6.54 -0.64 -18.67
N ILE A 37 7.57 -0.75 -17.84
CA ILE A 37 7.86 -1.97 -17.07
C ILE A 37 7.69 -1.63 -15.60
N PHE A 38 7.00 -2.49 -14.86
CA PHE A 38 6.88 -2.35 -13.42
C PHE A 38 7.23 -3.66 -12.71
N ASP A 39 7.78 -3.51 -11.51
CA ASP A 39 8.09 -4.61 -10.59
C ASP A 39 6.88 -4.89 -9.69
N MET A 40 6.59 -6.17 -9.47
CA MET A 40 5.53 -6.63 -8.58
C MET A 40 6.02 -6.97 -7.17
N SER A 41 7.30 -6.84 -6.92
CA SER A 41 7.91 -7.19 -5.65
C SER A 41 7.29 -6.37 -4.51
N PRO A 42 6.82 -7.02 -3.43
CA PRO A 42 6.30 -6.31 -2.28
C PRO A 42 7.36 -5.39 -1.66
N VAL A 43 6.91 -4.21 -1.21
CA VAL A 43 7.75 -3.19 -0.59
C VAL A 43 7.39 -3.07 0.89
N ASN A 44 8.42 -2.85 1.71
CA ASN A 44 8.23 -2.60 3.14
C ASN A 44 7.99 -1.10 3.39
N TYR A 45 6.87 -0.79 4.01
CA TYR A 45 6.45 0.54 4.42
C TYR A 45 6.53 0.61 5.95
N THR A 46 7.50 1.36 6.43
CA THR A 46 7.63 1.70 7.86
C THR A 46 6.87 2.99 8.11
N PHE A 47 6.04 3.01 9.14
CA PHE A 47 5.25 4.16 9.50
C PHE A 47 5.20 4.31 11.02
N GLU A 48 5.09 5.56 11.45
CA GLU A 48 4.95 5.95 12.85
C GLU A 48 3.73 6.86 12.95
N VAL A 49 2.57 6.28 13.26
CA VAL A 49 1.34 7.08 13.39
C VAL A 49 1.32 7.74 14.76
N GLN A 50 1.25 9.07 14.75
CA GLN A 50 0.81 9.86 15.90
C GLN A 50 -0.71 9.85 15.95
N ALA A 51 -1.26 9.29 17.02
CA ALA A 51 -2.69 9.25 17.25
C ALA A 51 -3.04 9.70 18.67
N MET A 52 -4.33 9.95 18.89
CA MET A 52 -4.90 10.26 20.20
C MET A 52 -5.92 9.18 20.56
N SER A 53 -5.86 8.69 21.80
CA SER A 53 -6.88 7.79 22.34
C SER A 53 -8.21 8.51 22.54
N SER A 54 -9.27 7.76 22.85
CA SER A 54 -10.57 8.32 23.28
C SER A 54 -10.46 9.21 24.53
N GLU A 55 -9.41 9.01 25.33
CA GLU A 55 -9.06 9.78 26.53
C GLU A 55 -8.19 11.01 26.21
N LYS A 56 -7.94 11.28 24.92
CA LYS A 56 -7.08 12.36 24.41
C LYS A 56 -5.61 12.26 24.82
N LEU A 57 -5.14 11.06 25.15
CA LEU A 57 -3.72 10.81 25.40
C LEU A 57 -3.00 10.57 24.06
N PRO A 58 -1.92 11.31 23.77
CA PRO A 58 -1.14 11.10 22.55
C PRO A 58 -0.30 9.83 22.67
N PHE A 59 -0.22 9.06 21.59
CA PHE A 59 0.66 7.90 21.51
C PHE A 59 1.25 7.71 20.11
N MET A 60 2.36 6.98 20.05
CA MET A 60 3.04 6.62 18.82
C MET A 60 2.86 5.12 18.55
N LEU A 61 2.33 4.80 17.36
CA LEU A 61 2.22 3.44 16.87
C LEU A 61 3.25 3.18 15.75
N PRO A 62 4.42 2.62 16.09
CA PRO A 62 5.41 2.21 15.10
C PRO A 62 5.02 0.85 14.51
N ALA A 63 4.95 0.78 13.18
CA ALA A 63 4.61 -0.46 12.52
C ALA A 63 5.17 -0.53 11.10
N VAL A 64 5.23 -1.76 10.58
CA VAL A 64 5.83 -2.08 9.28
C VAL A 64 4.84 -2.93 8.50
N PHE A 65 4.37 -2.45 7.36
CA PHE A 65 3.56 -3.22 6.41
C PHE A 65 4.41 -3.65 5.22
N THR A 66 4.29 -4.90 4.80
CA THR A 66 4.80 -5.38 3.51
C THR A 66 3.64 -5.37 2.51
N ILE A 67 3.66 -4.45 1.55
CA ILE A 67 2.56 -4.22 0.61
C ILE A 67 3.06 -4.34 -0.82
N GLY A 68 2.30 -4.99 -1.68
CA GLY A 68 2.60 -5.09 -3.10
C GLY A 68 1.34 -5.34 -3.93
N PRO A 69 1.45 -5.36 -5.26
CA PRO A 69 0.33 -5.74 -6.10
C PRO A 69 -0.09 -7.19 -5.85
N ARG A 70 -1.39 -7.46 -6.01
CA ARG A 70 -1.93 -8.83 -5.95
C ARG A 70 -1.64 -9.56 -7.26
N ILE A 71 -0.69 -10.50 -7.23
CA ILE A 71 -0.18 -11.17 -8.45
C ILE A 71 -1.17 -12.21 -8.99
N ASP A 72 -1.97 -12.83 -8.11
CA ASP A 72 -2.92 -13.89 -8.47
C ASP A 72 -4.19 -13.37 -9.17
N ASP A 73 -4.41 -12.05 -9.19
CA ASP A 73 -5.63 -11.42 -9.71
C ASP A 73 -5.30 -10.43 -10.82
N MET A 74 -5.55 -10.83 -12.07
CA MET A 74 -5.33 -9.99 -13.25
C MET A 74 -6.06 -8.64 -13.19
N PRO A 75 -7.33 -8.55 -12.78
CA PRO A 75 -8.01 -7.28 -12.50
C PRO A 75 -7.27 -6.36 -11.53
N SER A 76 -6.72 -6.89 -10.43
CA SER A 76 -5.92 -6.12 -9.48
C SER A 76 -4.62 -5.62 -10.10
N LEU A 77 -3.91 -6.46 -10.87
CA LEU A 77 -2.72 -6.03 -11.62
C LEU A 77 -3.04 -4.91 -12.61
N HIS A 78 -4.22 -4.94 -13.23
CA HIS A 78 -4.69 -3.89 -14.13
C HIS A 78 -4.91 -2.56 -13.40
N LYS A 79 -5.52 -2.59 -12.21
CA LYS A 79 -5.68 -1.40 -11.35
C LYS A 79 -4.33 -0.84 -10.92
N TYR A 80 -3.42 -1.71 -10.50
CA TYR A 80 -2.07 -1.31 -10.10
C TYR A 80 -1.29 -0.69 -11.27
N ALA A 81 -1.36 -1.31 -12.45
CA ALA A 81 -0.74 -0.79 -13.66
C ALA A 81 -1.27 0.60 -14.06
N LYS A 82 -2.57 0.86 -13.85
CA LYS A 82 -3.15 2.21 -14.04
C LYS A 82 -2.65 3.22 -13.03
N LEU A 83 -2.52 2.83 -11.75
CA LEU A 83 -2.02 3.70 -10.70
C LEU A 83 -0.61 4.20 -11.00
N ILE A 84 0.27 3.30 -11.44
CA ILE A 84 1.67 3.62 -11.72
C ILE A 84 1.88 4.34 -13.06
N SER A 85 0.98 4.18 -14.03
CA SER A 85 1.11 4.78 -15.37
C SER A 85 0.92 6.31 -15.37
N ARG A 86 0.33 6.88 -14.32
CA ARG A 86 0.01 8.32 -14.24
C ARG A 86 1.18 9.20 -13.78
N HIS A 87 2.23 8.63 -13.21
CA HIS A 87 3.30 9.40 -12.59
C HIS A 87 4.68 8.86 -13.00
N ASP A 88 5.49 9.72 -13.62
CA ASP A 88 6.91 9.48 -13.96
C ASP A 88 7.80 9.10 -12.74
N LYS A 89 7.24 9.18 -11.52
CA LYS A 89 7.85 8.78 -10.25
C LYS A 89 7.08 7.61 -9.62
N LEU A 90 7.13 6.46 -10.30
CA LEU A 90 6.47 5.18 -9.95
C LEU A 90 6.49 4.85 -8.44
N SER A 91 7.60 5.13 -7.74
CA SER A 91 7.79 4.73 -6.34
C SER A 91 7.24 5.73 -5.32
N THR A 92 7.24 7.03 -5.62
CA THR A 92 6.88 8.06 -4.64
C THR A 92 5.37 8.15 -4.46
N HIS A 93 4.60 8.15 -5.55
CA HIS A 93 3.15 8.34 -5.46
C HIS A 93 2.45 7.15 -4.78
N VAL A 94 2.83 5.93 -5.12
CA VAL A 94 2.29 4.73 -4.46
C VAL A 94 2.61 4.74 -2.97
N LYS A 95 3.83 5.18 -2.60
CA LYS A 95 4.23 5.31 -1.20
C LYS A 95 3.38 6.33 -0.45
N GLU A 96 3.18 7.52 -1.01
CA GLU A 96 2.33 8.56 -0.41
C GLU A 96 0.87 8.11 -0.25
N LEU A 97 0.33 7.43 -1.27
CA LEU A 97 -1.03 6.90 -1.23
C LEU A 97 -1.20 5.84 -0.14
N VAL A 98 -0.29 4.86 -0.10
CA VAL A 98 -0.31 3.80 0.91
C VAL A 98 -0.16 4.38 2.31
N GLN A 99 0.76 5.33 2.50
CA GLN A 99 0.96 6.01 3.77
C GLN A 99 -0.28 6.78 4.21
N GLY A 100 -0.91 7.54 3.30
CA GLY A 100 -2.13 8.30 3.59
C GLY A 100 -3.31 7.42 4.02
N ILE A 101 -3.50 6.27 3.37
CA ILE A 101 -4.55 5.29 3.75
C ILE A 101 -4.27 4.74 5.15
N ILE A 102 -3.04 4.29 5.42
CA ILE A 102 -2.66 3.72 6.72
C ILE A 102 -2.86 4.74 7.83
N GLU A 103 -2.36 5.97 7.66
CA GLU A 103 -2.48 7.03 8.66
C GLU A 103 -3.94 7.42 8.90
N GLY A 104 -4.74 7.52 7.84
CA GLY A 104 -6.16 7.83 7.92
C GLY A 104 -6.94 6.79 8.74
N GLU A 105 -6.87 5.52 8.33
CA GLU A 105 -7.61 4.43 8.99
C GLU A 105 -7.12 4.18 10.42
N THR A 106 -5.81 4.26 10.65
CA THR A 106 -5.24 4.09 12.01
C THR A 106 -5.71 5.20 12.94
N ARG A 107 -5.76 6.46 12.46
CA ARG A 107 -6.22 7.60 13.28
C ARG A 107 -7.69 7.48 13.66
N VAL A 108 -8.53 7.02 12.73
CA VAL A 108 -9.97 6.81 12.98
C VAL A 108 -10.18 5.75 14.06
N LEU A 109 -9.49 4.62 13.97
CA LEU A 109 -9.60 3.54 14.96
C LEU A 109 -9.01 3.90 16.32
N ALA A 110 -7.87 4.61 16.33
CA ALA A 110 -7.25 5.08 17.56
C ALA A 110 -8.17 6.02 18.36
N ALA A 111 -8.91 6.89 17.67
CA ALA A 111 -9.81 7.84 18.32
C ALA A 111 -11.00 7.16 19.04
N SER A 112 -11.37 5.94 18.65
CA SER A 112 -12.46 5.18 19.28
C SER A 112 -12.03 4.26 20.42
N MET A 113 -10.73 4.10 20.66
CA MET A 113 -10.20 3.15 21.66
C MET A 113 -9.54 3.87 22.84
N THR A 114 -9.68 3.31 24.04
CA THR A 114 -8.96 3.76 25.24
C THR A 114 -7.46 3.42 25.17
N MET A 115 -6.62 4.09 25.95
CA MET A 115 -5.18 3.80 25.96
C MET A 115 -4.91 2.36 26.42
N GLU A 116 -5.68 1.87 27.40
CA GLU A 116 -5.60 0.48 27.86
C GLU A 116 -5.97 -0.52 26.76
N GLU A 117 -7.00 -0.28 25.96
CA GLU A 117 -7.39 -1.15 24.85
C GLU A 117 -6.34 -1.15 23.73
N VAL A 118 -5.71 0.00 23.46
CA VAL A 118 -4.60 0.08 22.51
C VAL A 118 -3.38 -0.72 23.01
N PHE A 119 -3.07 -0.66 24.31
CA PHE A 119 -1.97 -1.43 24.92
C PHE A 119 -2.26 -2.93 25.05
N LYS A 120 -3.44 -3.30 25.57
CA LYS A 120 -3.84 -4.67 25.89
C LYS A 120 -4.38 -5.43 24.67
N GLY A 121 -5.06 -4.71 23.78
CA GLY A 121 -5.77 -5.21 22.60
C GLY A 121 -4.94 -5.18 21.32
N THR A 122 -3.61 -5.30 21.41
CA THR A 122 -2.75 -5.21 20.22
C THR A 122 -3.11 -6.22 19.14
N LYS A 123 -3.80 -7.33 19.43
CA LYS A 123 -4.25 -8.29 18.41
C LYS A 123 -5.53 -7.86 17.70
N GLU A 124 -6.54 -7.41 18.44
CA GLU A 124 -7.84 -7.00 17.89
C GLU A 124 -7.71 -5.70 17.12
N PHE A 125 -7.01 -4.72 17.70
CA PHE A 125 -6.67 -3.46 17.01
C PHE A 125 -5.89 -3.72 15.71
N LYS A 126 -4.89 -4.62 15.74
CA LYS A 126 -4.18 -5.03 14.52
C LYS A 126 -5.17 -5.58 13.50
N GLN A 127 -6.02 -6.53 13.85
CA GLN A 127 -6.95 -7.12 12.88
C GLN A 127 -7.90 -6.07 12.27
N GLU A 128 -8.40 -5.15 13.08
CA GLU A 128 -9.32 -4.11 12.60
C GLU A 128 -8.64 -3.09 11.68
N VAL A 129 -7.47 -2.57 12.07
CA VAL A 129 -6.66 -1.66 11.22
C VAL A 129 -6.31 -2.35 9.91
N PHE A 130 -5.84 -3.59 9.96
CA PHE A 130 -5.47 -4.33 8.76
C PHE A 130 -6.67 -4.54 7.85
N GLY A 131 -7.83 -4.90 8.39
CA GLY A 131 -9.06 -5.09 7.63
C GLY A 131 -9.46 -3.81 6.89
N LYS A 132 -9.48 -2.68 7.59
CA LYS A 132 -9.82 -1.37 7.03
C LYS A 132 -8.83 -0.91 5.94
N VAL A 133 -7.53 -0.96 6.25
CA VAL A 133 -6.48 -0.58 5.29
C VAL A 133 -6.52 -1.49 4.05
N GLN A 134 -6.73 -2.80 4.22
CA GLN A 134 -6.82 -3.72 3.08
C GLN A 134 -8.03 -3.42 2.17
N LEU A 135 -9.17 -3.01 2.72
CA LEU A 135 -10.35 -2.64 1.93
C LEU A 135 -10.06 -1.44 1.02
N GLU A 136 -9.38 -0.42 1.53
CA GLU A 136 -8.94 0.74 0.73
C GLU A 136 -7.90 0.34 -0.32
N LEU A 137 -6.88 -0.43 0.06
CA LEU A 137 -5.82 -0.90 -0.85
C LEU A 137 -6.34 -1.78 -2.00
N ASN A 138 -7.43 -2.54 -1.80
CA ASN A 138 -8.06 -3.36 -2.83
C ASN A 138 -8.57 -2.53 -4.03
N GLN A 139 -8.92 -1.25 -3.81
CA GLN A 139 -9.35 -0.34 -4.88
C GLN A 139 -8.20 -0.06 -5.87
N PHE A 140 -6.97 -0.15 -5.40
CA PHE A 140 -5.75 0.07 -6.15
C PHE A 140 -5.06 -1.21 -6.62
N GLY A 141 -5.64 -2.38 -6.31
CA GLY A 141 -5.05 -3.68 -6.63
C GLY A 141 -3.86 -4.06 -5.74
N LEU A 142 -3.73 -3.43 -4.58
CA LEU A 142 -2.68 -3.67 -3.60
C LEU A 142 -3.12 -4.65 -2.52
N LEU A 143 -2.17 -5.42 -2.00
CA LEU A 143 -2.33 -6.44 -0.97
C LEU A 143 -1.27 -6.25 0.12
N ILE A 144 -1.72 -6.32 1.37
CA ILE A 144 -0.85 -6.46 2.54
C ILE A 144 -0.44 -7.92 2.65
N TYR A 145 0.84 -8.21 2.40
CA TYR A 145 1.43 -9.54 2.56
C TYR A 145 1.79 -9.83 4.02
N ASN A 146 2.19 -8.79 4.74
CA ASN A 146 2.54 -8.88 6.14
C ASN A 146 2.29 -7.53 6.82
N ALA A 147 1.96 -7.55 8.11
CA ALA A 147 2.38 -6.44 8.93
C ALA A 147 2.82 -6.83 10.32
N ASN A 148 3.80 -6.07 10.77
CA ASN A 148 4.40 -6.16 12.07
C ASN A 148 4.21 -4.84 12.79
N VAL A 149 3.33 -4.84 13.78
CA VAL A 149 3.16 -3.70 14.69
C VAL A 149 4.07 -3.90 15.88
N LYS A 150 5.02 -2.96 16.06
CA LYS A 150 5.96 -2.96 17.18
C LYS A 150 5.24 -2.50 18.45
N GLN A 151 5.92 -2.68 19.58
CA GLN A 151 5.43 -2.24 20.88
C GLN A 151 5.29 -0.72 20.89
N LEU A 152 4.22 -0.23 21.52
CA LEU A 152 3.93 1.19 21.66
C LEU A 152 5.06 1.87 22.43
N VAL A 153 5.39 3.09 22.01
CA VAL A 153 6.35 3.94 22.70
C VAL A 153 5.57 5.14 23.22
N ASP A 154 5.62 5.37 24.53
CA ASP A 154 5.08 6.61 25.10
C ASP A 154 5.86 7.79 24.55
N VAL A 155 5.15 8.88 24.25
CA VAL A 155 5.78 10.12 23.79
C VAL A 155 6.60 10.67 24.97
N PRO A 156 7.93 10.86 24.83
CA PRO A 156 8.74 11.39 25.93
C PRO A 156 8.25 12.79 26.30
N GLY A 157 7.85 13.00 27.56
CA GLY A 157 7.45 14.32 28.08
C GLY A 157 6.13 14.38 28.86
N MET A 158 5.44 13.26 29.06
CA MET A 158 4.32 13.17 30.03
C MET A 158 4.80 12.46 31.29
N ASP A 159 5.54 13.19 32.12
CA ASP A 159 5.71 12.81 33.53
C ASP A 159 4.40 13.09 34.25
N PHE A 160 3.80 12.05 34.84
CA PHE A 160 2.68 12.16 35.78
C PHE A 160 3.13 12.79 37.10
#